data_AF-A0A957TFK7-F1
#
_entry.id   AF-A0A957TFK7-F1
#
_cell.length_a   1.000
_cell.length_b   1.000
_cell.length_c   1.000
_cell.angle_alpha   90.00
_cell.angle_beta   90.00
_cell.angle_gamma   90.00
#
_symmetry.space_group_name_H-M   'P 1'
#
loop_
_entity.id
_entity.type
_entity.pdbx_description
1 polymer ?
#
loop_
_entity_poly.entity_id
_entity_poly.type
_entity_poly.pdbx_seq_one_letter_code
_entity_poly.pdbx_strand_id
1 'polypeptide(L)'
;MRVTKDSLLRIAKETVQERAYNDPDIVAAYLTGSLRGEPMLGGTADIDIVFVHKTTPTKSREFVKLTPDFHIDISRRAKDEFKSPRELRGDPWLGFEMYDPVLLYEREKFFDFVQASLRAGFEFEQPPLMLQRCNTLLSHGRGNWMDLAEFDGEARPKEVRKYMKSLFHAVNAIAELNGPPIWERRLLLDFPARAEAAQRPGMVAAVYGLIGANNADAEMVKSWLPDWKEAFKLAAETPGVDVRIHPARLNYYEKSIKAMLDSDTPLAALWPALHTWTLSAQVLTGDHFKFWQNACNSLGLLDGFSERVEGLDHFLDEIEIMFEDIAAANGVDVQPSTGL
;
A
#
# COMPACT_ATOMS: atom_id res chain seq x y z
N MET A 1 -1.40 31.33 1.62
CA MET A 1 -1.44 30.67 2.94
C MET A 1 -0.67 29.37 2.82
N ARG A 2 0.39 29.16 3.63
CA ARG A 2 1.19 27.92 3.59
C ARG A 2 0.36 26.78 4.19
N VAL A 3 0.21 25.67 3.46
CA VAL A 3 -0.47 24.47 3.98
C VAL A 3 0.42 23.83 5.03
N THR A 4 -0.10 23.64 6.24
CA THR A 4 0.58 23.02 7.39
C THR A 4 -0.15 21.76 7.83
N LYS A 5 0.53 20.88 8.58
CA LYS A 5 -0.09 19.71 9.23
C LYS A 5 -1.34 20.08 10.02
N ASP A 6 -1.27 21.16 10.82
CA ASP A 6 -2.42 21.65 11.59
C ASP A 6 -3.59 22.10 10.71
N SER A 7 -3.31 22.73 9.56
CA SER A 7 -4.36 23.11 8.63
C SER A 7 -5.07 21.90 8.02
N LEU A 8 -4.33 20.83 7.71
CA LEU A 8 -4.90 19.57 7.21
C LEU A 8 -5.71 18.85 8.29
N LEU A 9 -5.21 18.81 9.53
CA LEU A 9 -5.95 18.24 10.67
C LEU A 9 -7.25 18.99 10.95
N ARG A 10 -7.26 20.32 10.80
CA ARG A 10 -8.48 21.11 10.92
C ARG A 10 -9.50 20.76 9.83
N ILE A 11 -9.06 20.63 8.57
CA ILE A 11 -9.94 20.19 7.47
C ILE A 11 -10.52 18.79 7.75
N ALA A 12 -9.71 17.86 8.29
CA ALA A 12 -10.19 16.53 8.65
C ALA A 12 -11.32 16.59 9.71
N LYS A 13 -11.13 17.39 10.76
CA LYS A 13 -12.14 17.58 11.82
C LYS A 13 -13.42 18.21 11.28
N GLU A 14 -13.32 19.27 10.49
CA GLU A 14 -14.47 19.94 9.86
C GLU A 14 -15.25 18.98 8.94
N THR A 15 -14.53 18.20 8.11
CA THR A 15 -15.13 17.20 7.21
C THR A 15 -15.87 16.10 7.99
N VAL A 16 -15.25 15.57 9.05
CA VAL A 16 -15.87 14.53 9.88
C VAL A 16 -17.12 15.06 10.59
N GLN A 17 -17.06 16.27 11.16
CA GLN A 17 -18.21 16.88 11.83
C GLN A 17 -19.39 17.04 10.87
N GLU A 18 -19.15 17.57 9.68
CA GLU A 18 -20.18 17.73 8.65
C GLU A 18 -20.79 16.39 8.24
N ARG A 19 -19.96 15.38 7.94
CA ARG A 19 -20.44 14.05 7.48
C ARG A 19 -21.22 13.33 8.58
N ALA A 20 -20.69 13.32 9.81
CA ALA A 20 -21.32 12.65 10.94
C ALA A 20 -22.61 13.33 11.43
N TYR A 21 -22.76 14.64 11.20
CA TYR A 21 -24.02 15.35 11.43
C TYR A 21 -25.10 14.92 10.43
N ASN A 22 -24.72 14.75 9.16
CA ASN A 22 -25.65 14.45 8.07
C ASN A 22 -25.94 12.95 7.89
N ASP A 23 -25.14 12.06 8.48
CA ASP A 23 -25.30 10.61 8.35
C ASP A 23 -25.32 9.93 9.74
N PRO A 24 -26.51 9.51 10.23
CA PRO A 24 -26.63 8.86 11.52
C PRO A 24 -26.09 7.43 11.57
N ASP A 25 -25.79 6.84 10.41
CA ASP A 25 -25.19 5.50 10.29
C ASP A 25 -23.70 5.49 10.68
N ILE A 26 -23.04 6.65 10.66
CA ILE A 26 -21.65 6.79 11.11
C ILE A 26 -21.57 6.64 12.63
N VAL A 27 -20.85 5.61 13.10
CA VAL A 27 -20.58 5.35 14.52
C VAL A 27 -19.22 5.83 14.98
N ALA A 28 -18.25 5.92 14.07
CA ALA A 28 -16.95 6.48 14.37
C ALA A 28 -16.31 7.05 13.11
N ALA A 29 -15.40 8.00 13.31
CA ALA A 29 -14.47 8.43 12.28
C ALA A 29 -13.11 8.72 12.89
N TYR A 30 -12.06 8.34 12.17
CA TYR A 30 -10.69 8.54 12.60
C TYR A 30 -9.80 8.83 11.41
N LEU A 31 -8.66 9.46 11.71
CA LEU A 31 -7.62 9.75 10.74
C LEU A 31 -6.48 8.75 10.88
N THR A 32 -5.99 8.30 9.72
CA THR A 32 -4.87 7.37 9.60
C THR A 32 -3.82 7.92 8.63
N GLY A 33 -2.89 7.06 8.19
CA GLY A 33 -1.96 7.36 7.11
C GLY A 33 -0.92 8.43 7.44
N SER A 34 -0.43 9.09 6.39
CA SER A 34 0.80 9.89 6.44
C SER A 34 0.70 11.12 7.35
N LEU A 35 -0.51 11.62 7.56
CA LEU A 35 -0.78 12.78 8.41
C LEU A 35 -0.56 12.51 9.91
N ARG A 36 -0.40 11.24 10.31
CA ARG A 36 0.10 10.87 11.65
C ARG A 36 1.58 11.21 11.81
N GLY A 37 2.38 11.00 10.76
CA GLY A 37 3.83 11.27 10.71
C GLY A 37 4.16 12.52 9.88
N GLU A 38 5.06 12.34 8.92
CA GLU A 38 5.41 13.33 7.89
C GLU A 38 4.51 13.16 6.65
N PRO A 39 3.51 14.03 6.45
CA PRO A 39 2.54 13.87 5.37
C PRO A 39 3.12 14.18 3.99
N MET A 40 4.11 15.07 3.91
CA MET A 40 4.51 15.65 2.65
C MET A 40 5.43 14.71 1.87
N LEU A 41 5.17 14.59 0.57
CA LEU A 41 6.08 14.00 -0.40
C LEU A 41 5.94 14.76 -1.72
N GLY A 42 7.03 15.39 -2.17
CA GLY A 42 7.01 16.29 -3.32
C GLY A 42 6.10 17.51 -3.15
N GLY A 43 5.87 17.95 -1.91
CA GLY A 43 4.95 19.06 -1.61
C GLY A 43 3.46 18.70 -1.77
N THR A 44 3.12 17.41 -1.80
CA THR A 44 1.74 16.91 -1.87
C THR A 44 1.42 16.01 -0.69
N ALA A 45 0.15 15.97 -0.29
CA ALA A 45 -0.35 15.07 0.75
C ALA A 45 -1.85 14.78 0.58
N ASP A 46 -2.28 13.66 1.13
CA ASP A 46 -3.67 13.30 1.36
C ASP A 46 -4.06 13.47 2.84
N ILE A 47 -5.36 13.51 3.09
CA ILE A 47 -5.97 13.40 4.41
C ILE A 47 -6.74 12.08 4.43
N ASP A 48 -6.15 11.04 5.02
CA ASP A 48 -6.77 9.72 5.13
C ASP A 48 -7.79 9.71 6.27
N ILE A 49 -9.08 9.68 5.93
CA ILE A 49 -10.20 9.60 6.88
C ILE A 49 -10.92 8.27 6.68
N VAL A 50 -11.15 7.56 7.78
CA VAL A 50 -11.99 6.36 7.78
C VAL A 50 -13.29 6.66 8.50
N PHE A 51 -14.42 6.38 7.86
CA PHE A 51 -15.73 6.35 8.51
C PHE A 51 -16.15 4.91 8.78
N VAL A 52 -16.57 4.62 10.01
CA VAL A 52 -17.16 3.35 10.40
C VAL A 52 -18.67 3.49 10.44
N HIS A 53 -19.34 2.64 9.67
CA HIS A 53 -20.78 2.63 9.46
C HIS A 53 -21.45 1.48 10.23
N LYS A 54 -22.66 1.67 10.75
CA LYS A 54 -23.43 0.57 11.38
C LYS A 54 -23.72 -0.54 10.38
N THR A 55 -23.96 -0.16 9.12
CA THR A 55 -24.25 -1.08 8.02
C THR A 55 -23.13 -1.09 6.99
N THR A 56 -23.10 -2.09 6.12
CA THR A 56 -22.10 -2.15 5.05
C THR A 56 -22.27 -0.95 4.10
N PRO A 57 -21.26 -0.08 3.96
CA PRO A 57 -21.37 1.11 3.13
C PRO A 57 -21.45 0.74 1.64
N THR A 58 -22.28 1.46 0.88
CA THR A 58 -22.46 1.23 -0.57
C THR A 58 -21.25 1.64 -1.41
N LYS A 59 -20.43 2.55 -0.88
CA LYS A 59 -19.18 3.01 -1.51
C LYS A 59 -18.02 2.78 -0.54
N SER A 60 -16.99 2.05 -0.96
CA SER A 60 -15.85 1.77 -0.10
C SER A 60 -14.86 2.95 0.00
N ARG A 61 -14.70 3.75 -1.07
CA ARG A 61 -13.70 4.85 -1.13
C ARG A 61 -14.21 6.08 -1.89
N GLU A 62 -13.78 7.27 -1.50
CA GLU A 62 -14.11 8.56 -2.13
C GLU A 62 -12.90 9.51 -2.06
N PHE A 63 -12.63 10.25 -3.13
CA PHE A 63 -11.59 11.29 -3.15
C PHE A 63 -12.21 12.68 -3.28
N VAL A 64 -11.92 13.56 -2.31
CA VAL A 64 -12.40 14.95 -2.32
C VAL A 64 -11.24 15.89 -2.62
N LYS A 65 -11.26 16.51 -3.80
CA LYS A 65 -10.23 17.48 -4.20
C LYS A 65 -10.33 18.74 -3.33
N LEU A 66 -9.21 19.15 -2.71
CA LEU A 66 -9.12 20.42 -1.98
C LEU A 66 -8.39 21.48 -2.83
N THR A 67 -7.22 21.11 -3.34
CA THR A 67 -6.40 21.92 -4.24
C THR A 67 -5.78 20.99 -5.29
N PRO A 68 -4.97 21.48 -6.25
CA PRO A 68 -4.21 20.59 -7.11
C PRO A 68 -3.26 19.64 -6.36
N ASP A 69 -2.78 20.01 -5.16
CA ASP A 69 -1.71 19.28 -4.45
C ASP A 69 -2.19 18.53 -3.19
N PHE A 70 -3.45 18.75 -2.81
CA PHE A 70 -4.04 18.22 -1.58
C PHE A 70 -5.45 17.69 -1.85
N HIS A 71 -5.77 16.54 -1.26
CA HIS A 71 -7.11 15.95 -1.32
C HIS A 71 -7.41 15.18 -0.03
N ILE A 72 -8.68 14.87 0.19
CA ILE A 72 -9.13 13.95 1.22
C ILE A 72 -9.32 12.58 0.57
N ASP A 73 -8.76 11.55 1.20
CA ASP A 73 -8.99 10.15 0.87
C ASP A 73 -9.90 9.55 1.94
N ILE A 74 -11.16 9.33 1.57
CA ILE A 74 -12.18 8.82 2.48
C ILE A 74 -12.37 7.34 2.21
N SER A 75 -12.07 6.51 3.20
CA SER A 75 -12.41 5.08 3.21
C SER A 75 -13.58 4.81 4.15
N ARG A 76 -14.36 3.77 3.86
CA ARG A 76 -15.52 3.38 4.67
C ARG A 76 -15.44 1.92 5.05
N ARG A 77 -15.72 1.63 6.32
CA ARG A 77 -15.73 0.29 6.89
C ARG A 77 -17.05 0.00 7.56
N ALA A 78 -17.46 -1.26 7.54
CA ALA A 78 -18.58 -1.73 8.34
C ALA A 78 -18.13 -1.96 9.78
N LYS A 79 -19.00 -1.66 10.75
CA LYS A 79 -18.76 -1.94 12.18
C LYS A 79 -18.41 -3.42 12.44
N ASP A 80 -18.97 -4.32 11.64
CA ASP A 80 -18.75 -5.77 11.73
C ASP A 80 -17.31 -6.20 11.44
N GLU A 81 -16.51 -5.38 10.74
CA GLU A 81 -15.07 -5.62 10.56
C GLU A 81 -14.32 -5.58 11.90
N PHE A 82 -14.89 -4.96 12.94
CA PHE A 82 -14.28 -4.78 14.25
C PHE A 82 -14.90 -5.67 15.34
N LYS A 83 -15.77 -6.62 14.98
CA LYS A 83 -16.51 -7.47 15.93
C LYS A 83 -15.61 -8.35 16.81
N SER A 84 -14.39 -8.65 16.33
CA SER A 84 -13.39 -9.46 17.01
C SER A 84 -12.11 -8.64 17.29
N PRO A 85 -12.10 -7.66 18.21
CA PRO A 85 -10.93 -6.79 18.42
C PRO A 85 -9.64 -7.52 18.81
N ARG A 86 -9.75 -8.75 19.35
CA ARG A 86 -8.58 -9.58 19.68
C ARG A 86 -7.92 -10.15 18.42
N GLU A 87 -8.70 -10.52 17.42
CA GLU A 87 -8.24 -11.05 16.13
C GLU A 87 -7.56 -9.95 15.30
N LEU A 88 -8.00 -8.69 15.46
CA LEU A 88 -7.35 -7.54 14.82
C LEU A 88 -5.86 -7.40 15.14
N ARG A 89 -5.36 -7.98 16.25
CA ARG A 89 -3.93 -7.97 16.57
C ARG A 89 -3.08 -8.75 15.55
N GLY A 90 -3.70 -9.73 14.90
CA GLY A 90 -3.09 -10.53 13.83
C GLY A 90 -3.35 -9.97 12.43
N ASP A 91 -4.08 -8.86 12.30
CA ASP A 91 -4.32 -8.22 11.00
C ASP A 91 -3.22 -7.17 10.73
N PRO A 92 -2.41 -7.34 9.66
CA PRO A 92 -1.31 -6.42 9.32
C PRO A 92 -1.77 -5.00 8.98
N TRP A 93 -2.99 -4.82 8.49
CA TRP A 93 -3.49 -3.52 8.05
C TRP A 93 -4.44 -2.92 9.08
N LEU A 94 -5.53 -3.61 9.37
CA LEU A 94 -6.57 -3.12 10.27
C LEU A 94 -6.09 -3.07 11.72
N GLY A 95 -5.18 -3.97 12.11
CA GLY A 95 -4.51 -3.96 13.40
C GLY A 95 -3.79 -2.65 13.63
N PHE A 96 -2.84 -2.27 12.76
CA PHE A 96 -2.12 -1.01 12.89
C PHE A 96 -2.99 0.23 12.68
N GLU A 97 -3.98 0.14 11.77
CA GLU A 97 -4.93 1.21 11.53
C GLU A 97 -5.70 1.56 12.81
N MET A 98 -6.15 0.55 13.57
CA MET A 98 -6.84 0.75 14.85
C MET A 98 -5.92 0.88 16.06
N TYR A 99 -4.66 0.45 15.94
CA TYR A 99 -3.73 0.48 17.05
C TYR A 99 -3.51 1.89 17.53
N ASP A 100 -3.33 2.89 16.65
CA ASP A 100 -3.06 4.27 17.07
C ASP A 100 -3.55 5.36 16.08
N PRO A 101 -4.80 5.33 15.59
CA PRO A 101 -5.29 6.40 14.73
C PRO A 101 -5.64 7.64 15.55
N VAL A 102 -5.86 8.77 14.87
CA VAL A 102 -6.35 10.00 15.50
C VAL A 102 -7.87 9.95 15.49
N LEU A 103 -8.49 9.70 16.65
CA LEU A 103 -9.94 9.74 16.79
C LEU A 103 -10.48 11.14 16.47
N LEU A 104 -11.45 11.22 15.55
CA LEU A 104 -12.09 12.46 15.15
C LEU A 104 -13.55 12.53 15.60
N TYR A 105 -14.22 11.38 15.70
CA TYR A 105 -15.62 11.27 16.08
C TYR A 105 -15.96 9.86 16.57
N GLU A 106 -16.81 9.74 17.58
CA GLU A 106 -17.40 8.46 17.99
C GLU A 106 -18.82 8.61 18.56
N ARG A 107 -19.57 7.51 18.50
CA ARG A 107 -20.79 7.24 19.25
C ARG A 107 -20.66 5.91 19.96
N GLU A 108 -21.47 5.71 20.99
CA GLU A 108 -21.65 4.40 21.66
C GLU A 108 -20.33 3.79 22.20
N LYS A 109 -19.29 4.60 22.44
CA LYS A 109 -17.98 4.15 22.93
C LYS A 109 -17.35 3.05 22.07
N PHE A 110 -17.71 3.01 20.78
CA PHE A 110 -17.21 2.03 19.82
C PHE A 110 -15.67 2.03 19.79
N PHE A 111 -15.08 3.22 19.69
CA PHE A 111 -13.65 3.35 19.50
C PHE A 111 -12.88 2.95 20.75
N ASP A 112 -13.31 3.44 21.92
CA ASP A 112 -12.74 3.09 23.22
C ASP A 112 -12.72 1.56 23.44
N PHE A 113 -13.81 0.86 23.13
CA PHE A 113 -13.91 -0.58 23.33
C PHE A 113 -12.96 -1.36 22.39
N VAL A 114 -12.96 -1.04 21.10
CA VAL A 114 -12.15 -1.74 20.09
C VAL A 114 -10.67 -1.52 20.39
N GLN A 115 -10.25 -0.27 20.63
CA GLN A 115 -8.85 0.05 20.88
C GLN A 115 -8.35 -0.50 22.21
N ALA A 116 -9.14 -0.41 23.29
CA ALA A 116 -8.75 -1.00 24.58
C ALA A 116 -8.58 -2.52 24.45
N SER A 117 -9.49 -3.18 23.73
CA SER A 117 -9.40 -4.62 23.49
C SER A 117 -8.19 -4.99 22.63
N LEU A 118 -7.89 -4.21 21.59
CA LEU A 118 -6.72 -4.42 20.73
C LEU A 118 -5.41 -4.25 21.52
N ARG A 119 -5.29 -3.19 22.32
CA ARG A 119 -4.10 -2.85 23.11
C ARG A 119 -3.94 -3.69 24.40
N ALA A 120 -4.96 -4.43 24.81
CA ALA A 120 -4.90 -5.23 26.03
C ALA A 120 -4.11 -6.53 25.86
N GLY A 121 -3.29 -6.86 26.86
CA GLY A 121 -2.99 -8.26 27.23
C GLY A 121 -1.89 -8.99 26.48
N PHE A 122 -1.28 -8.41 25.44
CA PHE A 122 -0.04 -8.87 24.80
C PHE A 122 0.56 -7.63 24.13
N GLU A 123 1.88 -7.45 24.14
CA GLU A 123 2.44 -6.31 23.42
C GLU A 123 2.25 -6.60 21.92
N PHE A 124 1.51 -5.71 21.25
CA PHE A 124 1.09 -5.85 19.85
C PHE A 124 2.27 -6.15 18.90
N GLU A 125 3.46 -5.70 19.27
CA GLU A 125 4.71 -5.87 18.53
C GLU A 125 5.53 -7.09 18.99
N GLN A 126 5.05 -7.90 19.94
CA GLN A 126 5.76 -9.11 20.38
C GLN A 126 5.80 -10.18 19.28
N PRO A 127 6.85 -11.03 19.29
CA PRO A 127 7.10 -12.00 18.23
C PRO A 127 5.90 -12.85 17.79
N PRO A 128 5.03 -13.39 18.67
CA PRO A 128 3.91 -14.20 18.22
C PRO A 128 2.92 -13.43 17.32
N LEU A 129 2.53 -12.22 17.71
CA LEU A 129 1.57 -11.40 16.96
C LEU A 129 2.22 -10.76 15.72
N MET A 130 3.47 -10.33 15.85
CA MET A 130 4.28 -9.86 14.73
C MET A 130 4.41 -10.94 13.65
N LEU A 131 4.85 -12.15 14.01
CA LEU A 131 4.98 -13.27 13.07
C LEU A 131 3.63 -13.69 12.49
N GLN A 132 2.53 -13.62 13.24
CA GLN A 132 1.19 -13.84 12.70
C GLN A 132 0.85 -12.85 11.56
N ARG A 133 1.14 -11.55 11.75
CA ARG A 133 0.92 -10.51 10.73
C ARG A 133 1.87 -10.68 9.53
N CYS A 134 3.15 -10.95 9.80
CA CYS A 134 4.14 -11.28 8.78
C CYS A 134 3.68 -12.46 7.90
N ASN A 135 3.25 -13.55 8.52
CA ASN A 135 2.76 -14.74 7.81
C ASN A 135 1.49 -14.46 7.01
N THR A 136 0.57 -13.65 7.54
CA THR A 136 -0.62 -13.24 6.78
C THR A 136 -0.25 -12.49 5.49
N LEU A 137 0.73 -11.58 5.55
CA LEU A 137 1.24 -10.88 4.37
C LEU A 137 1.93 -11.86 3.42
N LEU A 138 2.81 -12.72 3.92
CA LEU A 138 3.52 -13.72 3.13
C LEU A 138 2.55 -14.68 2.42
N SER A 139 1.53 -15.20 3.11
CA SER A 139 0.49 -16.05 2.53
C SER A 139 -0.28 -15.35 1.41
N HIS A 140 -0.60 -14.07 1.55
CA HIS A 140 -1.17 -13.29 0.45
C HIS A 140 -0.19 -13.16 -0.73
N GLY A 141 1.10 -12.96 -0.46
CA GLY A 141 2.17 -12.96 -1.47
C GLY A 141 2.19 -14.27 -2.26
N ARG A 142 2.28 -15.40 -1.54
CA ARG A 142 2.26 -16.76 -2.08
C ARG A 142 1.02 -17.07 -2.90
N GLY A 143 -0.17 -16.71 -2.42
CA GLY A 143 -1.41 -16.93 -3.17
C GLY A 143 -1.40 -16.19 -4.52
N ASN A 144 -0.94 -14.94 -4.56
CA ASN A 144 -0.81 -14.22 -5.83
C ASN A 144 0.26 -14.82 -6.74
N TRP A 145 1.37 -15.32 -6.18
CA TRP A 145 2.45 -15.97 -6.92
C TRP A 145 2.02 -17.32 -7.49
N MET A 146 1.29 -18.15 -6.74
CA MET A 146 0.83 -19.47 -7.19
C MET A 146 0.00 -19.36 -8.46
N ASP A 147 -0.93 -18.41 -8.49
CA ASP A 147 -1.72 -18.13 -9.69
C ASP A 147 -0.89 -17.62 -10.89
N LEU A 148 0.31 -17.07 -10.65
CA LEU A 148 1.24 -16.64 -11.71
C LEU A 148 2.15 -17.78 -12.16
N ALA A 149 2.55 -18.68 -11.25
CA ALA A 149 3.34 -19.86 -11.56
C ALA A 149 2.56 -20.82 -12.49
N GLU A 150 1.24 -20.86 -12.34
CA GLU A 150 0.33 -21.65 -13.20
C GLU A 150 -0.07 -20.92 -14.50
N PHE A 151 0.37 -19.67 -14.71
CA PHE A 151 0.00 -18.87 -15.87
C PHE A 151 0.86 -19.22 -17.09
N ASP A 152 0.23 -19.80 -18.12
CA ASP A 152 0.84 -20.07 -19.43
C ASP A 152 0.31 -19.07 -20.47
N GLY A 153 1.02 -17.95 -20.65
CA GLY A 153 0.62 -16.91 -21.58
C GLY A 153 1.54 -15.68 -21.58
N GLU A 154 1.21 -14.71 -22.45
CA GLU A 154 1.90 -13.41 -22.47
C GLU A 154 1.40 -12.54 -21.33
N ALA A 155 2.33 -12.02 -20.53
CA ALA A 155 1.99 -11.09 -19.45
C ALA A 155 1.30 -9.83 -20.00
N ARG A 156 0.21 -9.43 -19.36
CA ARG A 156 -0.53 -8.19 -19.66
C ARG A 156 -0.66 -7.35 -18.38
N PRO A 157 -1.29 -6.17 -18.40
CA PRO A 157 -1.41 -5.34 -17.19
C PRO A 157 -2.04 -6.06 -15.99
N LYS A 158 -2.83 -7.12 -16.21
CA LYS A 158 -3.41 -7.93 -15.13
C LYS A 158 -2.34 -8.77 -14.43
N GLU A 159 -1.50 -9.46 -15.19
CA GLU A 159 -0.44 -10.33 -14.70
C GLU A 159 0.68 -9.50 -14.04
N VAL A 160 1.10 -8.40 -14.68
CA VAL A 160 2.07 -7.46 -14.08
C VAL A 160 1.53 -6.87 -12.78
N ARG A 161 0.24 -6.48 -12.73
CA ARG A 161 -0.38 -6.00 -11.48
C ARG A 161 -0.36 -7.07 -10.39
N LYS A 162 -0.62 -8.33 -10.74
CA LYS A 162 -0.65 -9.45 -9.80
C LYS A 162 0.76 -9.76 -9.28
N TYR A 163 1.76 -9.70 -10.15
CA TYR A 163 3.17 -9.81 -9.81
C TYR A 163 3.57 -8.73 -8.80
N MET A 164 3.27 -7.46 -9.12
CA MET A 164 3.52 -6.35 -8.21
C MET A 164 2.77 -6.52 -6.89
N LYS A 165 1.55 -7.07 -6.89
CA LYS A 165 0.79 -7.33 -5.66
C LYS A 165 1.45 -8.41 -4.81
N SER A 166 1.97 -9.47 -5.41
CA SER A 166 2.72 -10.50 -4.68
C SER A 166 4.00 -9.92 -4.05
N LEU A 167 4.79 -9.19 -4.84
CA LEU A 167 6.00 -8.51 -4.35
C LEU A 167 5.68 -7.47 -3.27
N PHE A 168 4.58 -6.72 -3.40
CA PHE A 168 4.11 -5.78 -2.37
C PHE A 168 3.88 -6.45 -1.03
N HIS A 169 3.24 -7.62 -1.05
CA HIS A 169 2.98 -8.39 0.16
C HIS A 169 4.27 -8.97 0.75
N ALA A 170 5.19 -9.48 -0.09
CA ALA A 170 6.50 -9.97 0.35
C ALA A 170 7.33 -8.87 1.04
N VAL A 171 7.44 -7.69 0.40
CA VAL A 171 8.13 -6.51 0.96
C VAL A 171 7.52 -6.11 2.30
N ASN A 172 6.19 -6.09 2.39
CA ASN A 172 5.51 -5.74 3.63
C ASN A 172 5.63 -6.81 4.71
N ALA A 173 5.75 -8.09 4.36
CA ALA A 173 6.00 -9.15 5.34
C ALA A 173 7.33 -8.91 6.08
N ILE A 174 8.35 -8.43 5.37
CA ILE A 174 9.62 -8.01 5.98
C ILE A 174 9.44 -6.70 6.78
N ALA A 175 8.73 -5.72 6.21
CA ALA A 175 8.53 -4.42 6.88
C ALA A 175 7.80 -4.53 8.23
N GLU A 176 6.86 -5.48 8.30
CA GLU A 176 6.06 -5.84 9.47
C GLU A 176 6.90 -6.21 10.70
N LEU A 177 8.12 -6.72 10.49
CA LEU A 177 9.04 -7.05 11.59
C LEU A 177 9.41 -5.86 12.48
N ASN A 178 9.31 -4.64 11.94
CA ASN A 178 9.75 -3.42 12.63
C ASN A 178 8.76 -2.26 12.48
N GLY A 179 7.48 -2.55 12.25
CA GLY A 179 6.42 -1.53 12.24
C GLY A 179 5.32 -1.80 11.23
N PRO A 180 4.43 -0.81 10.98
CA PRO A 180 3.30 -1.00 10.09
C PRO A 180 3.72 -1.25 8.64
N PRO A 181 2.88 -1.95 7.87
CA PRO A 181 3.04 -2.05 6.43
C PRO A 181 3.16 -0.67 5.75
N ILE A 182 4.00 -0.61 4.73
CA ILE A 182 4.27 0.57 3.91
C ILE A 182 3.29 0.60 2.73
N TRP A 183 2.63 1.73 2.55
CA TRP A 183 1.71 1.98 1.43
C TRP A 183 2.45 2.21 0.11
N GLU A 184 1.78 1.92 -1.00
CA GLU A 184 2.40 1.76 -2.32
C GLU A 184 3.22 3.00 -2.74
N ARG A 185 2.74 4.21 -2.46
CA ARG A 185 3.44 5.44 -2.87
C ARG A 185 4.85 5.55 -2.26
N ARG A 186 5.07 4.99 -1.07
CA ARG A 186 6.33 5.09 -0.32
C ARG A 186 7.08 3.76 -0.23
N LEU A 187 6.59 2.69 -0.85
CA LEU A 187 7.11 1.33 -0.64
C LEU A 187 8.63 1.25 -0.74
N LEU A 188 9.22 1.58 -1.89
CA LEU A 188 10.66 1.53 -2.08
C LEU A 188 11.43 2.68 -1.42
N LEU A 189 10.74 3.75 -1.01
CA LEU A 189 11.37 4.86 -0.29
C LEU A 189 11.62 4.48 1.18
N ASP A 190 10.62 3.87 1.83
CA ASP A 190 10.66 3.58 3.26
C ASP A 190 11.18 2.15 3.54
N PHE A 191 11.13 1.23 2.58
CA PHE A 191 11.56 -0.16 2.76
C PHE A 191 13.03 -0.32 3.17
N PRO A 192 14.01 0.42 2.62
CA PRO A 192 15.42 0.25 3.02
C PRO A 192 15.64 0.39 4.53
N ALA A 193 14.99 1.38 5.17
CA ALA A 193 15.07 1.57 6.62
C ALA A 193 14.43 0.42 7.39
N ARG A 194 13.36 -0.18 6.87
CA ARG A 194 12.71 -1.36 7.47
C ARG A 194 13.58 -2.62 7.35
N ALA A 195 14.18 -2.84 6.18
CA ALA A 195 15.07 -3.97 5.95
C ALA A 195 16.33 -3.88 6.84
N GLU A 196 16.89 -2.69 7.02
CA GLU A 196 18.00 -2.44 7.95
C GLU A 196 17.60 -2.75 9.40
N ALA A 197 16.44 -2.24 9.84
CA ALA A 197 15.92 -2.52 11.18
C ALA A 197 15.65 -4.02 11.41
N ALA A 198 15.27 -4.75 10.36
CA ALA A 198 15.11 -6.20 10.38
C ALA A 198 16.45 -6.97 10.29
N GLN A 199 17.60 -6.30 10.25
CA GLN A 199 18.92 -6.91 10.04
C GLN A 199 19.00 -7.73 8.75
N ARG A 200 18.35 -7.24 7.69
CA ARG A 200 18.30 -7.87 6.37
C ARG A 200 18.50 -6.84 5.24
N PRO A 201 19.57 -6.01 5.27
CA PRO A 201 19.81 -5.02 4.22
C PRO A 201 19.94 -5.61 2.81
N GLY A 202 20.40 -6.87 2.69
CA GLY A 202 20.51 -7.57 1.41
C GLY A 202 19.17 -7.71 0.66
N MET A 203 18.05 -7.74 1.38
CA MET A 203 16.71 -7.83 0.78
C MET A 203 16.35 -6.60 -0.07
N VAL A 204 16.98 -5.45 0.19
CA VAL A 204 16.77 -4.24 -0.62
C VAL A 204 17.23 -4.48 -2.05
N ALA A 205 18.44 -5.00 -2.24
CA ALA A 205 18.96 -5.29 -3.58
C ALA A 205 18.10 -6.32 -4.32
N ALA A 206 17.59 -7.34 -3.63
CA ALA A 206 16.69 -8.34 -4.21
C ALA A 206 15.39 -7.69 -4.72
N VAL A 207 14.73 -6.86 -3.92
CA VAL A 207 13.48 -6.18 -4.30
C VAL A 207 13.68 -5.24 -5.48
N TYR A 208 14.78 -4.48 -5.50
CA TYR A 208 15.13 -3.64 -6.65
C TYR A 208 15.42 -4.49 -7.90
N GLY A 209 16.09 -5.63 -7.74
CA GLY A 209 16.29 -6.60 -8.80
C GLY A 209 14.97 -7.10 -9.39
N LEU A 210 14.02 -7.51 -8.54
CA LEU A 210 12.71 -8.05 -8.93
C LEU A 210 11.83 -7.04 -9.67
N ILE A 211 11.87 -5.75 -9.29
CA ILE A 211 11.13 -4.71 -10.02
C ILE A 211 11.83 -4.27 -11.33
N GLY A 212 12.99 -4.85 -11.63
CA GLY A 212 13.76 -4.56 -12.85
C GLY A 212 14.64 -3.32 -12.77
N ALA A 213 14.93 -2.83 -11.56
CA ALA A 213 15.73 -1.62 -11.37
C ALA A 213 17.16 -1.73 -11.93
N ASN A 214 17.71 -2.94 -12.06
CA ASN A 214 19.01 -3.19 -12.68
C ASN A 214 19.07 -2.79 -14.16
N ASN A 215 17.90 -2.66 -14.81
CA ASN A 215 17.79 -2.29 -16.23
C ASN A 215 17.37 -0.83 -16.41
N ALA A 216 17.30 -0.03 -15.34
CA ALA A 216 16.81 1.34 -15.38
C ALA A 216 17.75 2.30 -14.64
N ASP A 217 17.75 3.55 -15.09
CA ASP A 217 18.36 4.67 -14.37
C ASP A 217 17.33 5.79 -14.17
N ALA A 218 17.72 6.83 -13.43
CA ALA A 218 16.83 7.96 -13.13
C ALA A 218 16.36 8.69 -14.38
N GLU A 219 17.20 8.83 -15.41
CA GLU A 219 16.87 9.57 -16.63
C GLU A 219 15.88 8.80 -17.50
N MET A 220 16.02 7.48 -17.56
CA MET A 220 15.06 6.60 -18.19
C MET A 220 13.67 6.74 -17.55
N VAL A 221 13.57 6.68 -16.23
CA VAL A 221 12.28 6.84 -15.53
C VAL A 221 11.72 8.25 -15.69
N LYS A 222 12.56 9.29 -15.70
CA LYS A 222 12.14 10.67 -16.01
C LYS A 222 11.54 10.77 -17.42
N SER A 223 12.13 10.08 -18.40
CA SER A 223 11.66 10.09 -19.79
C SER A 223 10.25 9.53 -19.96
N TRP A 224 9.82 8.64 -19.06
CA TRP A 224 8.49 8.04 -19.06
C TRP A 224 7.38 8.96 -18.55
N LEU A 225 7.71 9.97 -17.74
CA LEU A 225 6.70 10.76 -17.02
C LEU A 225 5.68 11.48 -17.91
N PRO A 226 6.04 12.02 -19.10
CA PRO A 226 5.06 12.59 -20.01
C PRO A 226 4.02 11.54 -20.46
N ASP A 227 4.47 10.36 -20.89
CA ASP A 227 3.59 9.30 -21.38
C ASP A 227 2.75 8.69 -20.25
N TRP A 228 3.36 8.48 -19.10
CA TRP A 228 2.68 8.07 -17.87
C TRP A 228 1.56 9.05 -17.49
N LYS A 229 1.82 10.36 -17.57
CA LYS A 229 0.87 11.40 -17.19
C LYS A 229 -0.34 11.42 -18.11
N GLU A 230 -0.14 11.32 -19.43
CA GLU A 230 -1.25 11.26 -20.38
C GLU A 230 -2.03 9.95 -20.26
N ALA A 231 -1.35 8.82 -20.05
CA ALA A 231 -2.00 7.55 -19.76
C ALA A 231 -2.87 7.62 -18.49
N PHE A 232 -2.37 8.23 -17.41
CA PHE A 232 -3.13 8.41 -16.17
C PHE A 232 -4.40 9.25 -16.40
N LYS A 233 -4.28 10.38 -17.10
CA LYS A 233 -5.42 11.27 -17.39
C LYS A 233 -6.50 10.54 -18.19
N LEU A 234 -6.10 9.88 -19.28
CA LEU A 234 -7.02 9.15 -20.15
C LEU A 234 -7.71 7.99 -19.41
N ALA A 235 -6.94 7.23 -18.63
CA ALA A 235 -7.48 6.13 -17.84
C ALA A 235 -8.45 6.63 -16.77
N ALA A 236 -8.17 7.77 -16.11
CA ALA A 236 -9.04 8.36 -15.09
C ALA A 236 -10.43 8.78 -15.62
N GLU A 237 -10.56 8.98 -16.93
CA GLU A 237 -11.83 9.27 -17.61
C GLU A 237 -12.52 8.00 -18.16
N THR A 238 -11.84 6.85 -18.10
CA THR A 238 -12.33 5.59 -18.68
C THR A 238 -13.11 4.76 -17.64
N PRO A 239 -14.35 4.34 -17.94
CA PRO A 239 -15.12 3.48 -17.04
C PRO A 239 -14.39 2.18 -16.69
N GLY A 240 -14.47 1.77 -15.41
CA GLY A 240 -13.87 0.52 -14.93
C GLY A 240 -12.40 0.60 -14.54
N VAL A 241 -11.77 1.79 -14.64
CA VAL A 241 -10.42 2.01 -14.11
C VAL A 241 -10.38 1.80 -12.59
N ASP A 242 -9.23 1.35 -12.07
CA ASP A 242 -9.00 1.25 -10.63
C ASP A 242 -9.19 2.62 -9.95
N VAL A 243 -9.91 2.64 -8.84
CA VAL A 243 -10.28 3.88 -8.11
C VAL A 243 -9.07 4.74 -7.74
N ARG A 244 -7.87 4.16 -7.62
CA ARG A 244 -6.65 4.91 -7.33
C ARG A 244 -6.22 5.82 -8.49
N ILE A 245 -6.66 5.54 -9.72
CA ILE A 245 -6.44 6.36 -10.91
C ILE A 245 -7.57 7.39 -10.99
N HIS A 246 -7.48 8.39 -10.12
CA HIS A 246 -8.48 9.44 -9.97
C HIS A 246 -7.87 10.81 -10.27
N PRO A 247 -8.58 11.75 -10.95
CA PRO A 247 -8.00 13.04 -11.34
C PRO A 247 -7.44 13.87 -10.17
N ALA A 248 -8.05 13.77 -8.99
CA ALA A 248 -7.56 14.45 -7.78
C ALA A 248 -6.18 13.94 -7.28
N ARG A 249 -5.73 12.77 -7.74
CA ARG A 249 -4.49 12.12 -7.32
C ARG A 249 -3.34 12.26 -8.34
N LEU A 250 -3.60 12.86 -9.51
CA LEU A 250 -2.58 13.00 -10.55
C LEU A 250 -1.31 13.68 -10.02
N ASN A 251 -1.45 14.88 -9.44
CA ASN A 251 -0.32 15.61 -8.85
C ASN A 251 0.26 14.89 -7.63
N TYR A 252 -0.57 14.22 -6.84
CA TYR A 252 -0.16 13.46 -5.65
C TYR A 252 0.84 12.36 -6.00
N TYR A 253 0.67 11.71 -7.16
CA TYR A 253 1.65 10.78 -7.70
C TYR A 253 2.77 11.50 -8.45
N GLU A 254 2.47 12.38 -9.41
CA GLU A 254 3.46 13.02 -10.27
C GLU A 254 4.57 13.73 -9.47
N LYS A 255 4.17 14.53 -8.48
CA LYS A 255 5.14 15.29 -7.67
C LYS A 255 5.94 14.38 -6.75
N SER A 256 5.34 13.31 -6.23
CA SER A 256 6.09 12.31 -5.43
C SER A 256 7.14 11.58 -6.26
N ILE A 257 6.78 11.17 -7.48
CA ILE A 257 7.68 10.48 -8.42
C ILE A 257 8.86 11.40 -8.77
N LYS A 258 8.59 12.66 -9.12
CA LYS A 258 9.66 13.66 -9.39
C LYS A 258 10.55 13.90 -8.18
N ALA A 259 9.96 14.08 -7.00
CA ALA A 259 10.74 14.28 -5.77
C ALA A 259 11.64 13.09 -5.43
N MET A 260 11.18 11.86 -5.68
CA MET A 260 12.03 10.67 -5.55
C MET A 260 13.16 10.69 -6.57
N LEU A 261 12.87 10.95 -7.85
CA LEU A 261 13.88 10.99 -8.93
C LEU A 261 14.97 12.06 -8.72
N ASP A 262 14.66 13.12 -7.97
CA ASP A 262 15.59 14.19 -7.62
C ASP A 262 16.24 13.99 -6.22
N SER A 263 16.01 12.85 -5.57
CA SER A 263 16.57 12.50 -4.26
C SER A 263 17.82 11.61 -4.36
N ASP A 264 18.39 11.26 -3.20
CA ASP A 264 19.52 10.31 -3.10
C ASP A 264 19.12 8.86 -3.45
N THR A 265 17.82 8.56 -3.55
CA THR A 265 17.28 7.23 -3.90
C THR A 265 16.36 7.30 -5.13
N PRO A 266 16.87 7.68 -6.32
CA PRO A 266 16.03 8.00 -7.47
C PRO A 266 15.16 6.83 -7.95
N LEU A 267 15.69 5.61 -7.89
CA LEU A 267 14.98 4.41 -8.35
C LEU A 267 13.84 3.98 -7.43
N ALA A 268 13.68 4.57 -6.24
CA ALA A 268 12.46 4.37 -5.44
C ALA A 268 11.19 4.80 -6.20
N ALA A 269 11.33 5.73 -7.15
CA ALA A 269 10.25 6.22 -8.01
C ALA A 269 9.67 5.15 -8.94
N LEU A 270 10.41 4.07 -9.23
CA LEU A 270 9.95 2.98 -10.10
C LEU A 270 8.62 2.40 -9.62
N TRP A 271 8.48 2.19 -8.31
CA TRP A 271 7.27 1.58 -7.77
C TRP A 271 6.00 2.42 -7.99
N PRO A 272 5.89 3.67 -7.50
CA PRO A 272 4.70 4.47 -7.72
C PRO A 272 4.44 4.75 -9.21
N ALA A 273 5.48 4.93 -10.03
CA ALA A 273 5.33 5.13 -11.47
C ALA A 273 4.74 3.88 -12.14
N LEU A 274 5.41 2.74 -12.02
CA LEU A 274 4.99 1.48 -12.64
C LEU A 274 3.63 1.00 -12.13
N HIS A 275 3.38 1.10 -10.82
CA HIS A 275 2.11 0.67 -10.23
C HIS A 275 0.94 1.45 -10.82
N THR A 276 1.02 2.78 -10.81
CA THR A 276 -0.07 3.62 -11.33
C THR A 276 -0.17 3.57 -12.86
N TRP A 277 0.94 3.37 -13.57
CA TRP A 277 0.89 3.12 -15.01
C TRP A 277 0.20 1.81 -15.35
N THR A 278 0.51 0.74 -14.61
CA THR A 278 -0.08 -0.59 -14.82
C THR A 278 -1.58 -0.59 -14.51
N LEU A 279 -2.02 0.11 -13.46
CA LEU A 279 -3.44 0.30 -13.18
C LEU A 279 -4.14 1.09 -14.30
N SER A 280 -3.48 2.11 -14.85
CA SER A 280 -4.01 2.87 -15.98
C SER A 280 -4.11 1.99 -17.23
N ALA A 281 -3.07 1.23 -17.53
CA ALA A 281 -2.97 0.38 -18.71
C ALA A 281 -4.04 -0.74 -18.79
N GLN A 282 -4.69 -1.10 -17.67
CA GLN A 282 -5.76 -2.11 -17.67
C GLN A 282 -6.97 -1.71 -18.52
N VAL A 283 -7.17 -0.41 -18.77
CA VAL A 283 -8.32 0.12 -19.54
C VAL A 283 -7.90 0.84 -20.82
N LEU A 284 -6.60 0.93 -21.11
CA LEU A 284 -6.08 1.66 -22.25
C LEU A 284 -5.84 0.75 -23.45
N THR A 285 -5.85 1.36 -24.63
CA THR A 285 -5.52 0.71 -25.91
C THR A 285 -4.65 1.64 -26.75
N GLY A 286 -4.18 1.18 -27.92
CA GLY A 286 -3.41 2.00 -28.85
C GLY A 286 -2.03 2.40 -28.29
N ASP A 287 -1.62 3.64 -28.55
CA ASP A 287 -0.26 4.10 -28.26
C ASP A 287 0.04 4.18 -26.76
N HIS A 288 -0.91 4.64 -25.94
CA HIS A 288 -0.71 4.70 -24.48
C HIS A 288 -0.51 3.32 -23.85
N PHE A 289 -1.13 2.28 -24.41
CA PHE A 289 -0.88 0.90 -24.00
C PHE A 289 0.53 0.45 -24.43
N LYS A 290 0.95 0.76 -25.66
CA LYS A 290 2.29 0.42 -26.16
C LYS A 290 3.41 1.12 -25.37
N PHE A 291 3.20 2.37 -24.94
CA PHE A 291 4.19 3.07 -24.12
C PHE A 291 4.41 2.36 -22.78
N TRP A 292 3.33 1.91 -22.13
CA TRP A 292 3.44 1.06 -20.94
C TRP A 292 4.15 -0.27 -21.25
N GLN A 293 3.81 -0.93 -22.37
CA GLN A 293 4.47 -2.18 -22.77
C GLN A 293 5.98 -2.01 -22.95
N ASN A 294 6.41 -0.93 -23.62
CA ASN A 294 7.83 -0.63 -23.82
C ASN A 294 8.56 -0.41 -22.49
N ALA A 295 7.94 0.32 -21.55
CA ALA A 295 8.51 0.51 -20.22
C ALA A 295 8.62 -0.83 -19.47
N CYS A 296 7.57 -1.66 -19.45
CA CYS A 296 7.61 -2.97 -18.80
C CYS A 296 8.61 -3.94 -19.47
N ASN A 297 8.73 -3.94 -20.79
CA ASN A 297 9.75 -4.70 -21.52
C ASN A 297 11.16 -4.30 -21.08
N SER A 298 11.42 -3.00 -20.96
CA SER A 298 12.73 -2.53 -20.52
C SER A 298 13.11 -2.96 -19.10
N LEU A 299 12.11 -3.18 -18.23
CA LEU A 299 12.28 -3.72 -16.89
C LEU A 299 12.33 -5.27 -16.86
N GLY A 300 12.09 -5.94 -17.98
CA GLY A 300 11.95 -7.40 -18.06
C GLY A 300 10.67 -7.92 -17.41
N LEU A 301 9.60 -7.12 -17.37
CA LEU A 301 8.31 -7.47 -16.77
C LEU A 301 7.29 -8.00 -17.79
N LEU A 302 7.71 -8.24 -19.04
CA LEU A 302 6.89 -8.87 -20.09
C LEU A 302 7.68 -10.01 -20.76
N ASP A 303 8.62 -9.70 -21.68
CA ASP A 303 9.38 -10.73 -22.41
C ASP A 303 10.24 -11.65 -21.51
N GLY A 304 10.57 -11.21 -20.28
CA GLY A 304 11.27 -11.99 -19.24
C GLY A 304 10.40 -12.33 -18.03
N PHE A 305 9.07 -12.34 -18.18
CA PHE A 305 8.15 -12.42 -17.03
C PHE A 305 8.26 -13.72 -16.24
N SER A 306 8.49 -14.87 -16.88
CA SER A 306 8.67 -16.15 -16.18
C SER A 306 9.87 -16.12 -15.22
N GLU A 307 11.01 -15.58 -15.67
CA GLU A 307 12.21 -15.41 -14.83
C GLU A 307 11.93 -14.49 -13.62
N ARG A 308 11.07 -13.49 -13.79
CA ARG A 308 10.63 -12.62 -12.68
C ARG A 308 9.77 -13.36 -11.68
N VAL A 309 8.86 -14.23 -12.15
CA VAL A 309 8.01 -15.06 -11.30
C VAL A 309 8.84 -16.10 -10.54
N GLU A 310 9.84 -16.72 -11.18
CA GLU A 310 10.81 -17.61 -10.53
C GLU A 310 11.66 -16.88 -9.50
N GLY A 311 12.19 -15.69 -9.83
CA GLY A 311 12.95 -14.89 -8.87
C GLY A 311 12.11 -14.47 -7.65
N LEU A 312 10.81 -14.23 -7.87
CA LEU A 312 9.87 -13.93 -6.78
C LEU A 312 9.60 -15.16 -5.90
N ASP A 313 9.58 -16.37 -6.47
CA ASP A 313 9.46 -17.61 -5.71
C ASP A 313 10.60 -17.74 -4.70
N HIS A 314 11.84 -17.61 -5.19
CA HIS A 314 13.05 -17.67 -4.36
C HIS A 314 13.04 -16.59 -3.27
N PHE A 315 12.58 -15.37 -3.60
CA PHE A 315 12.49 -14.30 -2.61
C PHE A 315 11.46 -14.61 -1.52
N LEU A 316 10.32 -15.23 -1.86
CA LEU A 316 9.33 -15.66 -0.89
C LEU A 316 9.87 -16.82 -0.02
N ASP A 317 10.64 -17.76 -0.59
CA ASP A 317 11.29 -18.86 0.15
C ASP A 317 12.27 -18.31 1.20
N GLU A 318 13.07 -17.32 0.81
CA GLU A 318 14.02 -16.68 1.73
C GLU A 318 13.30 -15.98 2.91
N ILE A 319 12.11 -15.41 2.67
CA ILE A 319 11.30 -14.81 3.73
C ILE A 319 10.73 -15.89 4.67
N GLU A 320 10.29 -17.02 4.13
CA GLU A 320 9.81 -18.16 4.92
C GLU A 320 10.89 -18.68 5.87
N ILE A 321 12.08 -18.96 5.34
CA ILE A 321 13.24 -19.39 6.14
C ILE A 321 13.57 -18.36 7.22
N MET A 322 13.56 -17.07 6.87
CA MET A 322 13.80 -16.00 7.83
C MET A 322 12.77 -16.00 8.97
N PHE A 323 11.49 -16.23 8.67
CA PHE A 323 10.45 -16.28 9.71
C PHE A 323 10.55 -17.51 10.58
N GLU A 324 10.95 -18.66 10.03
CA GLU A 324 11.25 -19.87 10.81
C GLU A 324 12.39 -19.63 11.81
N ASP A 325 13.47 -18.97 11.39
CA ASP A 325 14.59 -18.60 12.26
C ASP A 325 14.14 -17.66 13.41
N ILE A 326 13.33 -16.65 13.10
CA ILE A 326 12.80 -15.71 14.10
C ILE A 326 11.85 -16.43 15.07
N ALA A 327 10.99 -17.33 14.57
CA ALA A 327 10.09 -18.11 15.40
C ALA A 327 10.86 -19.00 16.37
N ALA A 328 11.88 -19.72 15.88
CA ALA A 328 12.75 -20.57 16.68
C ALA A 328 13.50 -19.76 17.75
N ALA A 329 14.06 -18.60 17.40
CA ALA A 329 14.76 -17.72 18.33
C ALA A 329 13.86 -17.15 19.46
N ASN A 330 12.55 -17.07 19.21
CA ASN A 330 11.57 -16.52 20.16
C ASN A 330 10.68 -17.59 20.82
N GLY A 331 10.95 -18.89 20.59
CA GLY A 331 10.17 -19.99 21.15
C GLY A 331 8.71 -20.00 20.72
N VAL A 332 8.42 -19.53 19.50
CA VAL A 332 7.09 -19.51 18.91
C VAL A 332 6.93 -20.76 18.05
N ASP A 333 5.95 -21.61 18.37
CA ASP A 333 5.62 -22.76 17.51
C ASP A 333 5.10 -22.25 16.15
N VAL A 334 5.80 -22.62 15.08
CA VAL A 334 5.34 -22.37 13.72
C VAL A 334 4.14 -23.30 13.47
N GLN A 335 2.92 -22.84 13.73
CA GLN A 335 1.77 -23.54 13.19
C GLN A 335 1.74 -23.31 11.68
N PRO A 336 1.74 -24.38 10.85
CA PRO A 336 1.59 -24.21 9.41
C PRO A 336 0.28 -23.46 9.17
N SER A 337 0.37 -22.35 8.44
CA SER A 337 -0.78 -21.58 7.96
C SER A 337 -1.73 -22.55 7.25
N THR A 338 -2.79 -22.98 7.92
CA THR A 338 -3.92 -23.63 7.26
C THR A 338 -4.63 -22.55 6.47
N GLY A 339 -4.24 -22.43 5.19
CA GLY A 339 -4.90 -21.54 4.24
C GLY A 339 -6.40 -21.81 4.23
N LEU A 340 -7.16 -20.74 4.43
CA LEU A 340 -8.55 -20.62 4.03
C LEU A 340 -8.65 -19.56 2.95
#